data_AF-A0A2S7FCQ2-F1
#
_entry.id   AF-A0A2S7FCQ2-F1
#
_cell.length_a   1.000
_cell.length_b   1.000
_cell.length_c   1.000
_cell.angle_alpha   90.00
_cell.angle_beta   90.00
_cell.angle_gamma   90.00
#
_symmetry.space_group_name_H-M   'P 1'
#
loop_
_entity.id
_entity.type
_entity.pdbx_description
1 polymer ?
#
loop_
_entity_poly.entity_id
_entity_poly.type
_entity_poly.pdbx_seq_one_letter_code
_entity_poly.pdbx_strand_id
1 'polypeptide(L)'
;MYCVIQEIELKKENTYGEYKELEAYKNEWTFNGEDIGGYNYRYTGGRFERSIKKAYKISIHHSYRENGNVKKKQWCVCTMSYYDVIQFSLYDCASRKIERLSEELNIDQETIYNLIYLKLDPLIKQIEEEYHQTEEYKVHSEHEKIIKKHIDNKSEFEKKYGEDTYDHYYDIFGVLRENEKFQIFKKQYEATQEQQRSYYKNYQSNYNSNYDFSSCFNTKQSNYTGEQKEYLKKIYRAGAAKLHPDVTKDDGAGMKFLNKLKENWGI
;
A
#
# COMPACT_ATOMS: atom_id res chain seq x y z
N MET A 1 27.23 31.58 -10.06
CA MET A 1 26.20 31.80 -9.02
C MET A 1 26.57 30.98 -7.81
N TYR A 2 26.04 31.28 -6.63
CA TYR A 2 26.31 30.47 -5.44
C TYR A 2 25.10 30.45 -4.51
N CYS A 3 24.91 29.31 -3.83
CA CYS A 3 23.91 29.18 -2.78
C CYS A 3 24.39 29.89 -1.50
N VAL A 4 23.45 30.53 -0.80
CA VAL A 4 23.62 31.05 0.56
C VAL A 4 22.47 30.54 1.40
N ILE A 5 22.83 29.86 2.48
CA ILE A 5 21.93 29.42 3.53
C ILE A 5 22.20 30.31 4.74
N GLN A 6 21.17 30.99 5.22
CA GLN A 6 21.25 31.83 6.43
C GLN A 6 20.42 31.17 7.52
N GLU A 7 21.05 30.88 8.66
CA GLU A 7 20.31 30.49 9.86
C GLU A 7 19.56 31.71 10.40
N ILE A 8 18.29 31.52 10.70
CA ILE A 8 17.39 32.50 11.29
C ILE A 8 16.59 31.84 12.42
N GLU A 9 16.06 32.65 13.32
CA GLU A 9 15.22 32.17 14.42
C GLU A 9 13.74 32.39 14.12
N LEU A 10 12.93 31.35 14.30
CA LEU A 10 11.49 31.39 14.20
C LEU A 10 10.86 31.96 15.47
N LYS A 11 9.79 32.75 15.29
CA LYS A 11 9.05 33.34 16.42
C LYS A 11 8.23 32.32 17.21
N LYS A 12 7.86 31.21 16.58
CA LYS A 12 6.97 30.18 17.14
C LYS A 12 7.63 28.82 17.01
N GLU A 13 7.34 27.97 17.98
CA GLU A 13 7.76 26.57 18.00
C GLU A 13 6.91 25.75 17.04
N ASN A 14 7.48 24.64 16.56
CA ASN A 14 6.71 23.65 15.84
C ASN A 14 5.88 22.85 16.86
N THR A 15 4.57 22.79 16.68
CA THR A 15 3.66 22.08 17.61
C THR A 15 3.32 20.66 17.12
N TYR A 16 3.91 20.23 16.01
CA TYR A 16 3.63 18.96 15.33
C TYR A 16 4.78 17.97 15.51
N GLY A 17 5.27 17.82 16.73
CA GLY A 17 6.17 16.72 17.08
C GLY A 17 5.50 15.35 16.92
N GLU A 18 6.31 14.30 16.90
CA GLU A 18 5.82 12.92 16.85
C GLU A 18 4.98 12.60 18.08
N TYR A 19 4.07 11.64 17.96
CA TYR A 19 3.28 11.19 19.10
C TYR A 19 4.11 10.36 20.06
N LYS A 20 3.85 10.52 21.36
CA LYS A 20 4.61 9.83 22.41
C LYS A 20 4.22 8.38 22.57
N GLU A 21 3.00 8.02 22.19
CA GLU A 21 2.46 6.68 22.41
C GLU A 21 1.68 6.19 21.19
N LEU A 22 1.64 4.87 21.06
CA LEU A 22 0.79 4.11 20.16
C LEU A 22 -0.12 3.24 21.03
N GLU A 23 -1.42 3.31 20.84
CA GLU A 23 -2.41 2.57 21.63
C GLU A 23 -3.24 1.66 20.72
N ALA A 24 -3.34 0.39 21.10
CA ALA A 24 -4.29 -0.55 20.54
C ALA A 24 -5.67 -0.36 21.16
N TYR A 25 -6.72 -0.31 20.33
CA TYR A 25 -8.10 -0.28 20.82
C TYR A 25 -8.99 -1.18 19.96
N LYS A 26 -10.09 -1.65 20.55
CA LYS A 26 -11.11 -2.40 19.82
C LYS A 26 -12.15 -1.43 19.27
N ASN A 27 -12.37 -1.47 17.95
CA ASN A 27 -13.53 -0.82 17.36
C ASN A 27 -14.73 -1.75 17.54
N GLU A 28 -15.59 -1.45 18.51
CA GLU A 28 -16.77 -2.26 18.80
C GLU A 28 -17.83 -2.03 17.71
N TRP A 29 -18.15 -3.08 16.97
CA TRP A 29 -19.21 -3.04 15.99
C TRP A 29 -19.96 -4.37 15.97
N THR A 30 -21.29 -4.30 16.08
CA THR A 30 -22.16 -5.46 16.02
C THR A 30 -23.04 -5.41 14.78
N PHE A 31 -23.16 -6.53 14.08
CA PHE A 31 -24.10 -6.71 12.98
C PHE A 31 -24.88 -8.00 13.19
N ASN A 32 -26.22 -7.96 13.12
CA ASN A 32 -27.10 -9.10 13.40
C ASN A 32 -26.85 -9.80 14.76
N GLY A 33 -26.38 -9.07 15.77
CA GLY A 33 -26.09 -9.62 17.10
C GLY A 33 -24.71 -10.30 17.22
N GLU A 34 -23.93 -10.34 16.15
CA GLU A 34 -22.55 -10.82 16.14
C GLU A 34 -21.57 -9.64 16.22
N ASP A 35 -20.55 -9.77 17.07
CA ASP A 35 -19.44 -8.82 17.17
C ASP A 35 -18.50 -9.00 15.98
N ILE A 36 -18.60 -8.07 15.03
CA ILE A 36 -17.74 -7.94 13.86
C ILE A 36 -16.70 -6.82 14.05
N GLY A 37 -16.50 -6.39 15.29
CA GLY A 37 -15.48 -5.41 15.63
C GLY A 37 -14.07 -5.93 15.36
N GLY A 38 -13.15 -5.00 15.13
CA GLY A 38 -11.75 -5.28 14.86
C GLY A 38 -10.85 -4.39 15.72
N TYR A 39 -9.66 -4.88 16.00
CA TYR A 39 -8.61 -4.10 16.64
C TYR A 39 -8.04 -3.09 15.65
N ASN A 40 -7.90 -1.88 16.13
CA ASN A 40 -7.30 -0.75 15.44
C ASN A 40 -6.25 -0.14 16.36
N TYR A 41 -5.59 0.90 15.88
CA TYR A 41 -4.67 1.67 16.69
C TYR A 41 -4.84 3.15 16.48
N ARG A 42 -4.40 3.92 17.46
CA ARG A 42 -4.36 5.37 17.43
C ARG A 42 -3.10 5.85 18.11
N TYR A 43 -2.68 7.06 17.76
CA TYR A 43 -1.62 7.73 18.47
C TYR A 43 -2.16 8.47 19.70
N THR A 44 -1.48 8.34 20.83
CA THR A 44 -1.85 8.92 22.14
C THR A 44 -0.66 9.56 22.83
N GLY A 45 -0.77 9.87 24.13
CA GLY A 45 0.32 10.45 24.93
C GLY A 45 0.66 11.91 24.61
N GLY A 46 -0.07 12.54 23.69
CA GLY A 46 0.30 13.86 23.16
C GLY A 46 1.51 13.80 22.24
N ARG A 47 2.06 14.97 21.91
CA ARG A 47 3.21 15.10 21.00
C ARG A 47 4.46 15.54 21.73
N PHE A 48 5.63 15.21 21.17
CA PHE A 48 6.90 15.76 21.64
C PHE A 48 6.95 17.27 21.40
N GLU A 49 7.54 17.99 22.37
CA GLU A 49 7.80 19.42 22.24
C GLU A 49 9.02 19.65 21.36
N ARG A 50 8.89 20.56 20.40
CA ARG A 50 9.92 20.89 19.42
C ARG A 50 10.42 22.32 19.65
N SER A 51 11.26 22.45 20.68
CA SER A 51 11.77 23.75 21.17
C SER A 51 12.80 24.41 20.25
N ILE A 52 13.38 23.67 19.28
CA ILE A 52 14.36 24.20 18.34
C ILE A 52 13.66 25.14 17.34
N LYS A 53 13.95 26.44 17.45
CA LYS A 53 13.39 27.50 16.60
C LYS A 53 14.25 27.85 15.39
N LYS A 54 15.28 27.06 15.09
CA LYS A 54 16.16 27.33 13.95
C LYS A 54 15.41 27.12 12.63
N ALA A 55 15.69 28.00 11.68
CA ALA A 55 15.30 27.85 10.29
C ALA A 55 16.39 28.35 9.35
N TYR A 56 16.33 27.92 8.11
CA TYR A 56 17.38 28.07 7.13
C TYR A 56 16.80 28.72 5.89
N LYS A 57 17.08 30.00 5.72
CA LYS A 57 16.68 30.75 4.54
C LYS A 57 17.65 30.43 3.41
N ILE A 58 17.15 29.74 2.40
CA ILE A 58 17.92 29.33 1.22
C ILE A 58 17.73 30.35 0.12
N SER A 59 18.84 30.83 -0.43
CA SER A 59 18.86 31.83 -1.49
C SER A 59 19.98 31.58 -2.47
N ILE A 60 19.76 31.96 -3.72
CA ILE A 60 20.79 31.95 -4.77
C ILE A 60 21.25 33.38 -5.00
N HIS A 61 22.56 33.57 -5.01
CA HIS A 61 23.19 34.86 -5.28
C HIS A 61 23.97 34.83 -6.59
N HIS A 62 23.87 35.93 -7.34
CA HIS A 62 24.68 36.21 -8.51
C HIS A 62 25.37 37.56 -8.35
N SER A 63 26.70 37.54 -8.25
CA SER A 63 27.52 38.74 -8.22
C SER A 63 28.20 38.90 -9.58
N TYR A 64 28.13 40.11 -10.14
CA TYR A 64 28.67 40.45 -11.47
C TYR A 64 29.21 41.87 -11.45
N ARG A 65 29.99 42.26 -12.46
CA ARG A 65 30.49 43.63 -12.63
C ARG A 65 29.77 44.32 -13.78
N GLU A 66 29.40 45.58 -13.56
CA GLU A 66 28.83 46.44 -14.59
C GLU A 66 29.46 47.83 -14.44
N ASN A 67 30.12 48.31 -15.50
CA ASN A 67 30.88 49.56 -15.50
C ASN A 67 31.90 49.66 -14.35
N GLY A 68 32.61 48.57 -14.08
CA GLY A 68 33.63 48.49 -13.02
C GLY A 68 33.08 48.27 -11.60
N ASN A 69 31.78 48.50 -11.37
CA ASN A 69 31.13 48.34 -10.06
C ASN A 69 30.60 46.92 -9.87
N VAL A 70 30.78 46.37 -8.66
CA VAL A 70 30.20 45.07 -8.30
C VAL A 70 28.71 45.24 -8.01
N LYS A 71 27.86 44.50 -8.73
CA LYS A 71 26.42 44.38 -8.50
C LYS A 71 26.07 42.97 -8.03
N LYS A 72 24.94 42.86 -7.33
CA LYS A 72 24.43 41.59 -6.80
C LYS A 72 22.94 41.44 -7.05
N LYS A 73 22.55 40.31 -7.64
CA LYS A 73 21.17 39.81 -7.65
C LYS A 73 21.03 38.67 -6.64
N GLN A 74 19.86 38.59 -6.02
CA GLN A 74 19.54 37.56 -5.03
C GLN A 74 18.12 37.05 -5.25
N TRP A 75 17.95 35.74 -5.21
CA TRP A 75 16.66 35.07 -5.31
C TRP A 75 16.45 34.23 -4.07
N CYS A 76 15.41 34.56 -3.31
CA CYS A 76 14.96 33.72 -2.19
C CYS A 76 14.30 32.48 -2.78
N VAL A 77 14.77 31.29 -2.39
CA VAL A 77 14.22 30.01 -2.85
C VAL A 77 13.15 29.55 -1.86
N CYS A 78 13.53 29.30 -0.61
CA CYS A 78 12.61 28.86 0.43
C CYS A 78 13.22 29.16 1.80
N THR A 79 12.45 28.85 2.84
CA THR A 79 12.94 28.80 4.22
C THR A 79 12.47 27.50 4.81
N MET A 80 13.40 26.68 5.29
CA MET A 80 13.12 25.38 5.91
C MET A 80 13.42 25.50 7.39
N SER A 81 12.46 25.20 8.27
CA SER A 81 12.75 25.03 9.69
C SER A 81 13.68 23.84 9.92
N TYR A 82 14.30 23.75 11.09
CA TYR A 82 15.08 22.58 11.52
C TYR A 82 14.31 21.27 11.28
N TYR A 83 13.02 21.26 11.59
CA TYR A 83 12.16 20.09 11.40
C TYR A 83 11.71 19.88 9.96
N ASP A 84 11.58 20.94 9.16
CA ASP A 84 11.30 20.78 7.73
C ASP A 84 12.47 20.09 7.03
N VAL A 85 13.71 20.37 7.43
CA VAL A 85 14.91 19.70 6.90
C VAL A 85 14.88 18.19 7.17
N ILE A 86 14.28 17.77 8.29
CA ILE A 86 14.16 16.36 8.68
C ILE A 86 12.99 15.68 7.95
N GLN A 87 11.87 16.38 7.79
CA GLN A 87 10.59 15.80 7.35
C GLN A 87 10.32 15.94 5.86
N PHE A 88 10.95 16.91 5.19
CA PHE A 88 10.65 17.28 3.81
C PHE A 88 11.93 17.43 2.99
N SER A 89 11.83 17.06 1.72
CA SER A 89 12.90 17.34 0.76
C SER A 89 12.85 18.80 0.28
N LEU A 90 13.93 19.28 -0.32
CA LEU A 90 13.92 20.58 -0.99
C LEU A 90 12.87 20.64 -2.12
N TYR A 91 12.55 19.49 -2.73
CA TYR A 91 11.52 19.40 -3.77
C TYR A 91 10.13 19.73 -3.20
N ASP A 92 9.79 19.16 -2.04
CA ASP A 92 8.53 19.42 -1.34
C ASP A 92 8.39 20.90 -0.96
N CYS A 93 9.50 21.53 -0.55
CA CYS A 93 9.49 22.91 -0.07
C CYS A 93 9.62 23.97 -1.19
N ALA A 94 10.24 23.66 -2.33
CA ALA A 94 10.71 24.69 -3.26
C ALA A 94 10.58 24.38 -4.76
N SER A 95 10.03 23.23 -5.16
CA SER A 95 9.94 22.81 -6.57
C SER A 95 9.44 23.90 -7.52
N ARG A 96 8.29 24.49 -7.22
CA ARG A 96 7.69 25.57 -8.04
C ARG A 96 8.55 26.84 -8.10
N LYS A 97 9.32 27.14 -7.04
CA LYS A 97 10.18 28.32 -7.00
C LYS A 97 11.46 28.08 -7.81
N ILE A 98 11.99 26.86 -7.75
CA ILE A 98 13.16 26.44 -8.54
C ILE A 98 12.81 26.40 -10.03
N GLU A 99 11.63 25.90 -10.39
CA GLU A 99 11.11 25.94 -11.78
C GLU A 99 11.09 27.37 -12.33
N ARG A 100 10.48 28.32 -11.61
CA ARG A 100 10.46 29.74 -12.03
C ARG A 100 11.85 30.36 -12.13
N LEU A 101 12.75 29.99 -11.22
CA LEU A 101 14.12 30.49 -11.23
C LEU A 101 14.93 29.93 -12.41
N SER A 102 14.67 28.67 -12.77
CA SER A 102 15.23 28.00 -13.95
C SER A 102 14.84 28.74 -15.22
N GLU A 103 13.56 29.09 -15.36
CA GLU A 103 13.05 29.89 -16.49
C GLU A 103 13.66 31.30 -16.52
N GLU A 104 13.68 32.01 -15.39
CA GLU A 104 14.22 33.38 -15.30
C GLU A 104 15.71 33.46 -15.68
N LEU A 105 16.48 32.44 -15.29
CA LEU A 105 17.93 32.41 -15.50
C LEU A 105 18.35 31.66 -16.76
N ASN A 106 17.41 30.98 -17.43
CA ASN A 106 17.68 30.07 -18.54
C ASN A 106 18.76 29.02 -18.19
N ILE A 107 18.60 28.40 -17.00
CA ILE A 107 19.47 27.34 -16.47
C ILE A 107 18.56 26.15 -16.14
N ASP A 108 19.02 24.92 -16.32
CA ASP A 108 18.24 23.74 -15.97
C ASP A 108 17.97 23.63 -14.45
N GLN A 109 16.83 23.04 -14.07
CA GLN A 109 16.44 22.89 -12.67
C GLN A 109 17.45 22.06 -11.87
N GLU A 110 18.02 21.01 -12.48
CA GLU A 110 18.97 20.11 -11.84
C GLU A 110 20.23 20.85 -11.39
N THR A 111 20.77 21.74 -12.21
CA THR A 111 21.89 22.63 -11.85
C THR A 111 21.56 23.51 -10.65
N ILE A 112 20.32 24.00 -10.54
CA ILE A 112 19.88 24.79 -9.38
C ILE A 112 19.79 23.91 -8.13
N TYR A 113 19.20 22.72 -8.23
CA TYR A 113 19.15 21.76 -7.13
C TYR A 113 20.56 21.39 -6.65
N ASN A 114 21.45 21.01 -7.57
CA ASN A 114 22.83 20.66 -7.26
C ASN A 114 23.57 21.82 -6.57
N LEU A 115 23.37 23.06 -7.03
CA LEU A 115 23.96 24.25 -6.41
C LEU A 115 23.50 24.45 -4.96
N ILE A 116 22.24 24.12 -4.66
CA ILE A 116 21.67 24.22 -3.31
C ILE A 116 22.18 23.07 -2.44
N TYR A 117 22.08 21.83 -2.91
CA TYR A 117 22.46 20.63 -2.16
C TYR A 117 23.95 20.60 -1.79
N LEU A 118 24.83 21.17 -2.62
CA LEU A 118 26.24 21.38 -2.24
C LEU A 118 26.45 22.09 -0.89
N LYS A 119 25.49 22.91 -0.45
CA LYS A 119 25.51 23.53 0.89
C LYS A 119 24.48 22.95 1.84
N LEU A 120 23.37 22.43 1.34
CA LEU A 120 22.29 21.91 2.16
C LEU A 120 22.62 20.51 2.70
N ASP A 121 23.32 19.65 1.96
CA ASP A 121 23.62 18.27 2.39
C ASP A 121 24.45 18.19 3.68
N PRO A 122 25.53 18.98 3.86
CA PRO A 122 26.26 18.97 5.14
C PRO A 122 25.39 19.40 6.32
N LEU A 123 24.46 20.33 6.08
CA LEU A 123 23.53 20.82 7.09
C LEU A 123 22.45 19.77 7.40
N ILE A 124 21.88 19.12 6.38
CA ILE A 124 20.95 17.98 6.54
C ILE A 124 21.61 16.92 7.42
N LYS A 125 22.82 16.49 7.06
CA LYS A 125 23.53 15.45 7.81
C LYS A 125 23.73 15.82 9.28
N GLN A 126 24.15 17.05 9.56
CA GLN A 126 24.31 17.52 10.93
C GLN A 126 22.98 17.49 11.70
N ILE A 127 21.91 18.01 11.10
CA ILE A 127 20.58 18.07 11.70
C ILE A 127 20.02 16.66 11.94
N GLU A 128 20.18 15.75 10.99
CA GLU A 128 19.78 14.34 11.13
C GLU A 128 20.54 13.66 12.27
N GLU A 129 21.86 13.85 12.36
CA GLU A 129 22.67 13.30 13.45
C GLU A 129 22.22 13.80 14.83
N GLU A 130 21.88 15.10 14.94
CA GLU A 130 21.31 15.69 16.14
C GLU A 130 19.92 15.11 16.45
N TYR A 131 19.04 15.03 15.45
CA TYR A 131 17.67 14.54 15.61
C TYR A 131 17.61 13.06 15.98
N HIS A 132 18.49 12.23 15.41
CA HIS A 132 18.56 10.80 15.70
C HIS A 132 18.91 10.49 17.16
N GLN A 133 19.50 11.45 17.88
CA GLN A 133 19.79 11.30 19.31
C GLN A 133 18.59 11.64 20.21
N THR A 134 17.55 12.26 19.65
CA THR A 134 16.37 12.70 20.40
C THR A 134 15.48 11.52 20.79
N GLU A 135 14.71 11.71 21.87
CA GLU A 135 13.70 10.74 22.26
C GLU A 135 12.53 10.67 21.27
N GLU A 136 12.20 11.81 20.65
CA GLU A 136 11.19 11.90 19.60
C GLU A 136 11.48 10.92 18.45
N TYR A 137 12.72 10.92 17.96
CA TYR A 137 13.13 10.02 16.89
C TYR A 137 13.07 8.55 17.29
N LYS A 138 13.54 8.20 18.51
CA LYS A 138 13.53 6.81 18.99
C LYS A 138 12.12 6.27 19.06
N VAL A 139 11.19 7.02 19.65
CA VAL A 139 9.78 6.63 19.77
C VAL A 139 9.14 6.51 18.40
N HIS A 140 9.36 7.47 17.50
CA HIS A 140 8.86 7.39 16.13
C HIS A 140 9.40 6.15 15.39
N SER A 141 10.71 5.86 15.52
CA SER A 141 11.33 4.67 14.92
C SER A 141 10.75 3.38 15.48
N GLU A 142 10.43 3.32 16.77
CA GLU A 142 9.77 2.18 17.40
C GLU A 142 8.34 2.00 16.90
N HIS A 143 7.56 3.09 16.81
CA HIS A 143 6.21 3.06 16.24
C HIS A 143 6.21 2.53 14.80
N GLU A 144 7.10 3.04 13.94
CA GLU A 144 7.24 2.58 12.55
C GLU A 144 7.59 1.08 12.47
N LYS A 145 8.47 0.59 13.36
CA LYS A 145 8.79 -0.84 13.43
C LYS A 145 7.58 -1.69 13.82
N ILE A 146 6.78 -1.22 14.77
CA ILE A 146 5.56 -1.92 15.22
C ILE A 146 4.53 -1.96 14.09
N ILE A 147 4.25 -0.81 13.46
CA ILE A 147 3.28 -0.70 12.36
C ILE A 147 3.70 -1.56 11.18
N LYS A 148 4.99 -1.51 10.79
CA LYS A 148 5.51 -2.35 9.71
C LYS A 148 5.34 -3.84 10.01
N LYS A 149 5.70 -4.28 11.22
CA LYS A 149 5.55 -5.67 11.64
C LYS A 149 4.09 -6.11 11.61
N HIS A 150 3.16 -5.24 12.02
CA HIS A 150 1.73 -5.51 11.92
C HIS A 150 1.27 -5.67 10.47
N ILE A 151 1.67 -4.77 9.57
CA ILE A 151 1.35 -4.87 8.13
C ILE A 151 1.88 -6.18 7.55
N ASP A 152 3.11 -6.57 7.88
CA ASP A 152 3.72 -7.81 7.43
C ASP A 152 2.95 -9.04 7.94
N ASN A 153 2.65 -9.08 9.24
CA ASN A 153 1.87 -10.17 9.85
C ASN A 153 0.45 -10.26 9.28
N LYS A 154 -0.21 -9.11 9.10
CA LYS A 154 -1.54 -9.01 8.49
C LYS A 154 -1.52 -9.60 7.08
N SER A 155 -0.56 -9.19 6.26
CA SER A 155 -0.39 -9.72 4.90
C SER A 155 -0.17 -11.23 4.88
N GLU A 156 0.66 -11.77 5.76
CA GLU A 156 0.91 -13.22 5.84
C GLU A 156 -0.34 -13.99 6.28
N PHE A 157 -1.04 -13.49 7.29
CA PHE A 157 -2.26 -14.10 7.80
C PHE A 157 -3.37 -14.11 6.76
N GLU A 158 -3.61 -12.98 6.10
CA GLU A 158 -4.72 -12.81 5.15
C GLU A 158 -4.49 -13.59 3.85
N LYS A 159 -3.23 -13.78 3.43
CA LYS A 159 -2.89 -14.74 2.35
C LYS A 159 -3.38 -16.15 2.64
N LYS A 160 -3.43 -16.54 3.91
CA LYS A 160 -3.90 -17.86 4.33
C LYS A 160 -5.40 -17.88 4.58
N TYR A 161 -5.90 -16.94 5.37
CA TYR A 161 -7.25 -17.01 5.95
C TYR A 161 -8.29 -16.12 5.23
N GLY A 162 -7.86 -15.30 4.29
CA GLY A 162 -8.72 -14.37 3.54
C GLY A 162 -8.48 -12.91 3.94
N GLU A 163 -8.84 -11.99 3.04
CA GLU A 163 -8.72 -10.54 3.23
C GLU A 163 -9.53 -10.05 4.43
N ASP A 164 -9.06 -8.99 5.08
CA ASP A 164 -9.69 -8.30 6.22
C ASP A 164 -9.97 -9.19 7.45
N THR A 165 -9.25 -10.30 7.60
CA THR A 165 -9.48 -11.25 8.72
C THR A 165 -8.57 -11.06 9.93
N TYR A 166 -7.40 -10.44 9.76
CA TYR A 166 -6.37 -10.39 10.80
C TYR A 166 -6.81 -9.56 12.02
N ASP A 167 -7.35 -8.37 11.76
CA ASP A 167 -7.66 -7.36 12.78
C ASP A 167 -8.82 -7.78 13.69
N HIS A 168 -9.60 -8.80 13.33
CA HIS A 168 -10.61 -9.36 14.24
C HIS A 168 -10.02 -10.09 15.44
N TYR A 169 -8.77 -10.54 15.34
CA TYR A 169 -8.15 -11.40 16.36
C TYR A 169 -6.89 -10.79 16.96
N TYR A 170 -6.11 -10.06 16.17
CA TYR A 170 -4.82 -9.51 16.56
C TYR A 170 -4.84 -7.99 16.59
N ASP A 171 -4.10 -7.39 17.51
CA ASP A 171 -3.90 -5.95 17.55
C ASP A 171 -2.63 -5.49 16.79
N ILE A 172 -2.38 -4.17 16.82
CA ILE A 172 -1.20 -3.53 16.22
C ILE A 172 0.14 -4.05 16.76
N PHE A 173 0.16 -4.61 17.98
CA PHE A 173 1.36 -5.20 18.57
C PHE A 173 1.50 -6.69 18.23
N GLY A 174 0.54 -7.27 17.51
CA GLY A 174 0.47 -8.69 17.16
C GLY A 174 0.02 -9.57 18.33
N VAL A 175 -0.63 -9.00 19.33
CA VAL A 175 -1.18 -9.76 20.46
C VAL A 175 -2.52 -10.36 20.05
N LEU A 176 -2.67 -11.68 20.20
CA LEU A 176 -3.96 -12.36 20.01
C LEU A 176 -4.89 -12.00 21.17
N ARG A 177 -5.93 -11.21 20.88
CA ARG A 177 -6.87 -10.70 21.87
C ARG A 177 -8.11 -11.58 22.02
N GLU A 178 -8.54 -12.23 20.93
CA GLU A 178 -9.78 -13.01 20.87
C GLU A 178 -9.48 -14.50 20.63
N ASN A 179 -8.81 -15.14 21.60
CA ASN A 179 -8.30 -16.51 21.44
C ASN A 179 -9.42 -17.52 21.10
N GLU A 180 -10.52 -17.50 21.84
CA GLU A 180 -11.63 -18.44 21.64
C GLU A 180 -12.27 -18.28 20.26
N LYS A 181 -12.58 -17.03 19.86
CA LYS A 181 -13.12 -16.73 18.52
C LYS A 181 -12.16 -17.20 17.43
N PHE A 182 -10.85 -16.94 17.59
CA PHE A 182 -9.85 -17.38 16.63
C PHE A 182 -9.79 -18.91 16.49
N GLN A 183 -9.88 -19.66 17.60
CA GLN A 183 -9.90 -21.13 17.52
C GLN A 183 -11.15 -21.66 16.82
N ILE A 184 -12.32 -21.05 17.06
CA ILE A 184 -13.57 -21.42 16.37
C ILE A 184 -13.43 -21.14 14.86
N PHE A 185 -13.00 -19.94 14.50
CA PHE A 185 -12.74 -19.54 13.12
C PHE A 185 -11.77 -20.49 12.42
N LYS A 186 -10.65 -20.81 13.07
CA LYS A 186 -9.62 -21.70 12.53
C LYS A 186 -10.19 -23.10 12.24
N LYS A 187 -10.97 -23.67 13.16
CA LYS A 187 -11.64 -24.96 12.96
C LYS A 187 -12.61 -24.93 11.77
N GLN A 188 -13.42 -23.87 11.66
CA GLN A 188 -14.36 -23.70 10.55
C GLN A 188 -13.64 -23.57 9.20
N TYR A 189 -12.55 -22.79 9.17
CA TYR A 189 -11.70 -22.65 7.99
C TYR A 189 -11.10 -24.00 7.57
N GLU A 190 -10.52 -24.77 8.51
CA GLU A 190 -9.92 -26.08 8.24
C GLU A 190 -10.94 -27.09 7.71
N ALA A 191 -12.14 -27.15 8.31
CA ALA A 191 -13.24 -28.00 7.86
C ALA A 191 -13.69 -27.63 6.43
N THR A 192 -13.78 -26.33 6.14
CA THR A 192 -14.14 -25.84 4.79
C THR A 192 -13.10 -26.22 3.76
N GLN A 193 -11.81 -26.08 4.09
CA GLN A 193 -10.71 -26.49 3.21
C GLN A 193 -10.72 -28.01 2.96
N GLU A 194 -11.01 -28.83 3.96
CA GLU A 194 -11.14 -30.28 3.81
C GLU A 194 -12.35 -30.65 2.94
N GLN A 195 -13.49 -29.99 3.13
CA GLN A 195 -14.66 -30.18 2.28
C GLN A 195 -14.38 -29.80 0.82
N GLN A 196 -13.70 -28.68 0.57
CA GLN A 196 -13.30 -28.28 -0.77
C GLN A 196 -12.33 -29.30 -1.39
N ARG A 197 -11.32 -29.76 -0.63
CA ARG A 197 -10.38 -30.79 -1.11
C ARG A 197 -11.07 -32.11 -1.43
N SER A 198 -12.01 -32.55 -0.58
CA SER A 198 -12.77 -33.77 -0.81
C SER A 198 -13.72 -33.63 -2.01
N TYR A 199 -14.36 -32.48 -2.17
CA TYR A 199 -15.17 -32.16 -3.35
C TYR A 199 -14.34 -32.15 -4.64
N TYR A 200 -13.20 -31.45 -4.67
CA TYR A 200 -12.29 -31.46 -5.82
C TYR A 200 -11.73 -32.85 -6.11
N LYS A 201 -11.35 -33.61 -5.07
CA LYS A 201 -10.90 -34.99 -5.22
C LYS A 201 -12.00 -35.88 -5.79
N ASN A 202 -13.24 -35.76 -5.31
CA ASN A 202 -14.39 -36.52 -5.81
C ASN A 202 -14.72 -36.13 -7.26
N TYR A 203 -14.68 -34.84 -7.60
CA TYR A 203 -14.87 -34.34 -8.96
C TYR A 203 -13.79 -34.86 -9.92
N GLN A 204 -12.52 -34.86 -9.50
CA GLN A 204 -11.40 -35.40 -10.28
C GLN A 204 -11.44 -36.93 -10.38
N SER A 205 -11.93 -37.60 -9.33
CA SER A 205 -12.17 -39.05 -9.32
C SER A 205 -13.29 -39.43 -10.29
N ASN A 206 -14.39 -38.66 -10.33
CA ASN A 206 -15.48 -38.83 -11.31
C ASN A 206 -15.04 -38.52 -12.76
N TYR A 207 -14.08 -37.61 -12.93
CA TYR A 207 -13.47 -37.33 -14.24
C TYR A 207 -12.51 -38.45 -14.68
N ASN A 208 -11.80 -39.10 -13.75
CA ASN A 208 -10.91 -40.22 -14.04
C ASN A 208 -11.65 -41.58 -14.10
N SER A 209 -12.81 -41.72 -13.44
CA SER A 209 -13.64 -42.93 -13.51
C SER A 209 -14.43 -43.07 -14.81
N ASN A 210 -14.38 -42.06 -15.69
CA ASN A 210 -14.90 -42.17 -17.06
C ASN A 210 -13.85 -42.69 -18.06
N TYR A 211 -12.68 -43.11 -17.58
CA TYR A 211 -11.62 -43.66 -18.43
C TYR A 211 -11.39 -45.17 -18.30
N ASP A 212 -12.29 -45.93 -17.68
CA ASP A 212 -12.33 -47.37 -17.89
C ASP A 212 -13.73 -48.00 -17.74
N PHE A 213 -14.15 -48.64 -18.83
CA PHE A 213 -15.10 -49.77 -18.94
C PHE A 213 -16.60 -49.55 -19.27
N SER A 214 -16.85 -49.55 -20.58
CA SER A 214 -17.81 -50.34 -21.37
C SER A 214 -19.35 -50.17 -21.27
N SER A 215 -19.91 -49.99 -22.48
CA SER A 215 -21.24 -50.37 -23.00
C SER A 215 -22.51 -49.77 -22.37
N CYS A 216 -23.07 -48.74 -23.00
CA CYS A 216 -24.34 -48.85 -23.74
C CYS A 216 -24.69 -47.53 -24.46
N PHE A 217 -24.94 -47.67 -25.77
CA PHE A 217 -25.57 -46.76 -26.73
C PHE A 217 -26.27 -45.48 -26.20
N ASN A 218 -25.83 -44.32 -26.70
CA ASN A 218 -26.69 -43.44 -27.50
C ASN A 218 -25.85 -42.40 -28.27
N THR A 219 -25.65 -42.66 -29.56
CA THR A 219 -24.96 -41.79 -30.51
C THR A 219 -25.84 -40.60 -30.90
N LYS A 220 -25.54 -39.42 -30.38
CA LYS A 220 -25.72 -38.18 -31.16
C LYS A 220 -24.37 -37.86 -31.78
N GLN A 221 -24.23 -38.21 -33.05
CA GLN A 221 -23.01 -38.03 -33.82
C GLN A 221 -22.83 -36.52 -34.10
N SER A 222 -21.85 -35.89 -33.44
CA SER A 222 -21.49 -34.51 -33.75
C SER A 222 -20.52 -34.49 -34.93
N ASN A 223 -20.74 -33.58 -35.89
CA ASN A 223 -19.96 -33.48 -37.13
C ASN A 223 -18.60 -32.78 -36.95
N TYR A 224 -18.17 -32.54 -35.72
CA TYR A 224 -16.93 -31.82 -35.41
C TYR A 224 -15.75 -32.78 -35.35
N THR A 225 -14.66 -32.41 -36.03
CA THR A 225 -13.39 -33.15 -35.94
C THR A 225 -12.79 -33.04 -34.53
N GLY A 226 -11.89 -33.96 -34.17
CA GLY A 226 -11.26 -33.96 -32.84
C GLY A 226 -10.57 -32.63 -32.49
N GLU A 227 -9.95 -31.99 -33.48
CA GLU A 227 -9.31 -30.68 -33.30
C GLU A 227 -10.34 -29.56 -33.11
N GLN A 228 -11.46 -29.58 -33.85
CA GLN A 228 -12.56 -28.63 -33.66
C GLN A 228 -13.19 -28.76 -32.28
N LYS A 229 -13.28 -29.98 -31.75
CA LYS A 229 -13.79 -30.23 -30.39
C LYS A 229 -12.91 -29.61 -29.30
N GLU A 230 -11.60 -29.51 -29.51
CA GLU A 230 -10.71 -28.81 -28.57
C GLU A 230 -10.97 -27.30 -28.54
N TYR A 231 -11.26 -26.68 -29.70
CA TYR A 231 -11.70 -25.28 -29.73
C TYR A 231 -13.07 -25.10 -29.07
N LEU A 232 -14.02 -26.01 -29.32
CA LEU A 232 -15.35 -25.97 -28.69
C LEU A 232 -15.27 -26.13 -27.16
N LYS A 233 -14.35 -26.95 -26.64
CA LYS A 233 -14.11 -27.06 -25.19
C LYS A 233 -13.58 -25.76 -24.60
N LYS A 234 -12.70 -25.05 -25.31
CA LYS A 234 -12.21 -23.73 -24.89
C LYS A 234 -13.34 -22.69 -24.89
N ILE A 235 -14.18 -22.70 -25.92
CA ILE A 235 -15.37 -21.83 -26.02
C ILE A 235 -16.35 -22.14 -24.89
N TYR A 236 -16.59 -23.41 -24.59
CA TYR A 236 -17.45 -23.82 -23.48
C TYR A 236 -16.91 -23.33 -22.13
N ARG A 237 -15.62 -23.48 -21.86
CA ARG A 237 -15.00 -22.99 -20.60
C ARG A 237 -15.10 -21.47 -20.47
N ALA A 238 -14.83 -20.73 -21.54
CA ALA A 238 -14.93 -19.28 -21.53
C ALA A 238 -16.39 -18.81 -21.35
N GLY A 239 -17.33 -19.47 -22.03
CA GLY A 239 -18.76 -19.22 -21.88
C GLY A 239 -19.27 -19.54 -20.47
N ALA A 240 -18.86 -20.68 -19.90
CA ALA A 240 -19.26 -21.11 -18.56
C ALA A 240 -18.81 -20.13 -17.48
N ALA A 241 -17.59 -19.60 -17.60
CA ALA A 241 -17.08 -18.59 -16.67
C ALA A 241 -17.88 -17.27 -16.72
N LYS A 242 -18.50 -16.94 -17.86
CA LYS A 242 -19.26 -15.69 -18.05
C LYS A 242 -20.76 -15.86 -17.85
N LEU A 243 -21.29 -17.06 -18.03
CA LEU A 243 -22.72 -17.41 -17.92
C LEU A 243 -23.04 -18.16 -16.63
N HIS A 244 -22.10 -18.22 -15.68
CA HIS A 244 -22.33 -18.83 -14.37
C HIS A 244 -23.34 -17.98 -13.59
N PRO A 245 -24.33 -18.60 -12.90
CA PRO A 245 -25.35 -17.88 -12.14
C PRO A 245 -24.77 -16.89 -11.12
N ASP A 246 -23.61 -17.20 -10.53
CA ASP A 246 -22.94 -16.29 -9.58
C ASP A 246 -22.41 -15.00 -10.25
N VAL A 247 -22.15 -15.04 -11.56
CA VAL A 247 -21.64 -13.92 -12.35
C VAL A 247 -22.79 -13.15 -13.01
N THR A 248 -23.78 -13.85 -13.58
CA THR A 248 -24.94 -13.24 -14.26
C THR A 248 -26.07 -12.85 -13.32
N LYS A 249 -26.11 -13.44 -12.11
CA LYS A 249 -27.20 -13.34 -11.13
C LYS A 249 -28.57 -13.69 -11.74
N ASP A 250 -28.59 -14.57 -12.73
CA ASP A 250 -29.81 -15.12 -13.36
C ASP A 250 -30.18 -16.49 -12.76
N ASP A 251 -31.30 -17.07 -13.20
CA ASP A 251 -31.78 -18.39 -12.78
C ASP A 251 -31.01 -19.57 -13.42
N GLY A 252 -29.80 -19.28 -13.92
CA GLY A 252 -28.96 -20.20 -14.66
C GLY A 252 -29.46 -20.54 -16.05
N ALA A 253 -30.37 -19.76 -16.63
CA ALA A 253 -30.82 -19.93 -18.01
C ALA A 253 -29.65 -19.94 -19.01
N GLY A 254 -28.68 -19.03 -18.83
CA GLY A 254 -27.48 -18.98 -19.67
C GLY A 254 -26.66 -20.28 -19.62
N MET A 255 -26.47 -20.83 -18.42
CA MET A 255 -25.73 -22.08 -18.22
C MET A 255 -26.49 -23.31 -18.75
N LYS A 256 -27.82 -23.34 -18.58
CA LYS A 256 -28.68 -24.40 -19.15
C LYS A 256 -28.61 -24.43 -20.68
N PHE A 257 -28.62 -23.26 -21.33
CA PHE A 257 -28.46 -23.16 -22.78
C PHE A 257 -27.08 -23.62 -23.24
N LEU A 258 -26.02 -23.20 -22.53
CA LEU A 258 -24.64 -23.60 -22.86
C LEU A 258 -24.43 -25.12 -22.71
N ASN A 259 -25.06 -25.76 -21.72
CA ASN A 259 -25.03 -27.21 -21.55
C ASN A 259 -25.74 -27.95 -22.69
N LYS A 260 -26.85 -27.40 -23.20
CA LYS A 260 -27.52 -27.96 -24.39
C LYS A 260 -26.63 -27.88 -25.64
N LEU A 261 -25.86 -26.80 -25.78
CA LEU A 261 -24.87 -26.67 -26.86
C LEU A 261 -23.74 -27.67 -26.71
N LYS A 262 -23.23 -27.87 -25.49
CA LYS A 262 -22.20 -28.87 -25.17
C LYS A 262 -22.63 -30.28 -25.62
N GLU A 263 -23.85 -30.68 -25.30
CA GLU A 263 -24.42 -31.97 -25.73
C GLU A 263 -24.49 -32.09 -27.26
N ASN A 264 -24.92 -31.03 -27.95
CA ASN A 264 -24.99 -31.01 -29.42
C ASN A 264 -23.61 -31.03 -30.07
N TRP A 265 -22.61 -30.42 -29.44
CA TRP A 265 -21.21 -30.43 -29.87
C TRP A 265 -20.54 -31.79 -29.61
N GLY A 266 -21.11 -32.62 -28.74
CA GLY A 266 -20.56 -33.92 -28.36
C GLY A 266 -19.21 -33.78 -27.67
N ILE A 267 -19.12 -32.83 -26.72
CA ILE A 267 -17.97 -32.56 -25.84
C ILE A 267 -18.39 -32.48 -24.36
#